data_AF-A0AAD6HMZ3-F1
#
_entry.id   AF-A0AAD6HMZ3-F1
#
_cell.length_a   1.000
_cell.length_b   1.000
_cell.length_c   1.000
_cell.angle_alpha   90.00
_cell.angle_beta   90.00
_cell.angle_gamma   90.00
#
_symmetry.space_group_name_H-M   'P 1'
#
loop_
_entity.id
_entity.type
_entity.pdbx_description
1 polymer ?
#
loop_
_entity_poly.entity_id
_entity_poly.type
_entity_poly.pdbx_seq_one_letter_code
_entity_poly.pdbx_strand_id
1 'polypeptide(L)'
;MNQLFSSYITQWVLVLSAWALFTILDLKDRYKLSKSPAQDTQRENLITGLVELHKQQCFFGISLQIATLFSGIFRVSLLDCFTLLPLATNSILPLIFGMLVLTRYGRHSAYLLILTLATWVVASITFWTLYHYLPSSNAGTGPEYGIQAQFITELSKIPSCGGYSAQSVCPSTTGFPPTDIAYSALLLSPLIWTWCSVCFACLLIQQAWTKAPIWQRIKLKSFAVLRPFCRYISRFQALLYINRLSKINANGAFYWATTTIFLGFFVYQIYLFWTILDLKVVDLHSWGFGQIVAVTAWLPPVIEYLYLQLGK
;
A
#
# COMPACT_ATOMS: atom_id res chain seq x y z
N MET A 1 15.77 9.82 8.14
CA MET A 1 14.36 9.36 8.21
C MET A 1 13.39 10.33 7.53
N ASN A 2 13.50 11.64 7.78
CA ASN A 2 12.71 12.74 7.19
C ASN A 2 12.48 12.60 5.67
N GLN A 3 13.50 12.12 4.98
CA GLN A 3 13.54 12.04 3.54
C GLN A 3 12.60 10.99 2.94
N LEU A 4 12.38 9.90 3.67
CA LEU A 4 11.51 8.82 3.25
C LEU A 4 10.04 9.25 3.33
N PHE A 5 9.71 10.04 4.35
CA PHE A 5 8.35 10.51 4.60
C PHE A 5 7.72 11.30 3.45
N SER A 6 8.47 12.23 2.85
CA SER A 6 8.00 13.01 1.69
C SER A 6 7.64 12.13 0.49
N SER A 7 8.37 11.02 0.31
CA SER A 7 8.09 10.06 -0.77
C SER A 7 6.73 9.39 -0.58
N TYR A 8 6.36 9.02 0.65
CA TYR A 8 5.09 8.33 0.91
C TYR A 8 3.88 9.24 0.74
N ILE A 9 3.96 10.49 1.20
CA ILE A 9 2.87 11.45 0.96
C ILE A 9 2.65 11.59 -0.55
N THR A 10 3.74 11.71 -1.31
CA THR A 10 3.69 11.82 -2.76
C THR A 10 3.03 10.57 -3.37
N GLN A 11 3.41 9.36 -2.94
CA GLN A 11 2.76 8.13 -3.39
C GLN A 11 1.26 8.12 -3.16
N TRP A 12 0.81 8.49 -1.96
CA TRP A 12 -0.61 8.50 -1.62
C TRP A 12 -1.36 9.53 -2.45
N VAL A 13 -0.85 10.76 -2.52
CA VAL A 13 -1.47 11.85 -3.29
C VAL A 13 -1.61 11.45 -4.74
N LEU A 14 -0.60 10.82 -5.34
CA LEU A 14 -0.65 10.40 -6.73
C LEU A 14 -1.64 9.26 -6.96
N VAL A 15 -1.69 8.25 -6.10
CA VAL A 15 -2.67 7.15 -6.25
C VAL A 15 -4.10 7.62 -5.99
N LEU A 16 -4.32 8.43 -4.96
CA LEU A 16 -5.62 8.96 -4.61
C LEU A 16 -6.12 9.94 -5.68
N SER A 17 -5.25 10.79 -6.24
CA SER A 17 -5.61 11.67 -7.36
C SER A 17 -5.94 10.88 -8.62
N ALA A 18 -5.15 9.85 -8.96
CA ALA A 18 -5.46 8.96 -10.07
C ALA A 18 -6.83 8.28 -9.88
N TRP A 19 -7.10 7.74 -8.68
CA TRP A 19 -8.40 7.14 -8.34
C TRP A 19 -9.56 8.15 -8.42
N ALA A 20 -9.36 9.37 -7.92
CA ALA A 20 -10.37 10.43 -7.97
C ALA A 20 -10.67 10.84 -9.41
N LEU A 21 -9.65 11.00 -10.26
CA LEU A 21 -9.80 11.30 -11.69
C LEU A 21 -10.58 10.19 -12.41
N PHE A 22 -10.24 8.94 -12.14
CA PHE A 22 -10.97 7.78 -12.66
C PHE A 22 -12.45 7.80 -12.25
N THR A 23 -12.73 8.09 -10.97
CA THR A 23 -14.09 8.19 -10.44
C THR A 23 -14.87 9.32 -11.11
N ILE A 24 -14.26 10.49 -11.29
CA ILE A 24 -14.88 11.64 -11.97
C ILE A 24 -15.21 11.29 -13.42
N LEU A 25 -14.31 10.60 -14.13
CA LEU A 25 -14.57 10.14 -15.50
C LEU A 25 -15.72 9.14 -15.56
N ASP A 26 -15.76 8.16 -14.65
CA ASP A 26 -16.84 7.18 -14.55
C ASP A 26 -18.20 7.83 -14.23
N LEU A 27 -18.22 8.85 -13.36
CA LEU A 27 -19.43 9.63 -13.08
C LEU A 27 -19.89 10.41 -14.30
N LYS A 28 -18.97 11.09 -15.00
CA LYS A 28 -19.26 11.86 -16.22
C LYS A 28 -19.84 10.97 -17.32
N ASP A 29 -19.32 9.74 -17.46
CA ASP A 29 -19.83 8.75 -18.41
C ASP A 29 -21.24 8.24 -18.05
N ARG A 30 -21.61 8.22 -16.78
CA ARG A 30 -22.99 7.87 -16.36
C ARG A 30 -24.00 8.97 -16.67
N TYR A 31 -23.58 10.24 -16.58
CA TYR A 31 -24.46 11.39 -16.84
C TYR A 31 -24.58 11.74 -18.33
N LYS A 32 -23.59 11.42 -19.17
CA LYS A 32 -23.65 11.67 -20.62
C LYS A 32 -24.13 10.44 -21.38
N LEU A 33 -25.17 10.61 -22.19
CA LEU A 33 -25.76 9.55 -23.02
C LEU A 33 -24.84 9.08 -24.18
N SER A 34 -23.79 9.85 -24.52
CA SER A 34 -22.87 9.53 -25.60
C SER A 34 -21.41 9.73 -25.15
N LYS A 35 -20.59 8.70 -25.35
CA LYS A 35 -19.14 8.73 -25.07
C LYS A 35 -18.42 9.56 -26.10
N SER A 36 -17.68 10.57 -25.65
CA SER A 36 -16.81 11.34 -26.53
C SER A 36 -15.47 10.62 -26.73
N PRO A 37 -14.94 10.53 -27.97
CA PRO A 37 -13.64 9.91 -28.25
C PRO A 37 -12.48 10.59 -27.49
N ALA A 38 -12.64 11.87 -27.13
CA ALA A 38 -11.68 12.57 -26.29
C ALA A 38 -11.57 11.96 -24.88
N GLN A 39 -12.69 11.51 -24.30
CA GLN A 39 -12.71 10.89 -22.97
C GLN A 39 -12.05 9.51 -22.97
N ASP A 40 -12.28 8.71 -24.01
CA ASP A 40 -11.62 7.41 -24.14
C ASP A 40 -10.09 7.57 -24.21
N THR A 41 -9.61 8.59 -24.91
CA THR A 41 -8.15 8.86 -24.93
C THR A 41 -7.65 9.34 -23.56
N GLN A 42 -8.37 10.21 -22.87
CA GLN A 42 -7.99 10.67 -21.52
C GLN A 42 -7.90 9.49 -20.54
N ARG A 43 -8.84 8.55 -20.62
CA ARG A 43 -8.86 7.34 -19.80
C ARG A 43 -7.66 6.46 -20.09
N GLU A 44 -7.34 6.25 -21.37
CA GLU A 44 -6.17 5.47 -21.78
C GLU A 44 -4.85 6.10 -21.31
N ASN A 45 -4.72 7.43 -21.43
CA ASN A 45 -3.56 8.17 -20.92
C ASN A 45 -3.43 8.02 -19.39
N LEU A 46 -4.53 8.14 -18.65
CA LEU A 46 -4.55 7.97 -17.19
C LEU A 46 -4.20 6.55 -16.77
N ILE A 47 -4.68 5.55 -17.52
CA ILE A 47 -4.31 4.15 -17.32
C ILE A 47 -2.81 3.95 -17.52
N THR A 48 -2.26 4.47 -18.61
CA THR A 48 -0.82 4.36 -18.91
C THR A 48 0.02 5.04 -17.82
N GLY A 49 -0.36 6.25 -17.41
CA GLY A 49 0.29 6.96 -16.30
C GLY A 49 0.22 6.18 -14.98
N LEU A 50 -0.93 5.60 -14.65
CA LEU A 50 -1.08 4.77 -13.44
C LEU A 50 -0.24 3.48 -13.51
N VAL A 51 -0.09 2.88 -14.69
CA VAL A 51 0.79 1.70 -14.88
C VAL A 51 2.24 2.06 -14.62
N GLU A 52 2.75 3.16 -15.18
CA GLU A 52 4.14 3.58 -14.94
C GLU A 52 4.35 3.98 -13.48
N LEU A 53 3.39 4.68 -12.87
CA LEU A 53 3.42 5.01 -11.46
C LEU A 53 3.47 3.75 -10.58
N HIS A 54 2.66 2.73 -10.88
CA HIS A 54 2.64 1.48 -10.14
C HIS A 54 3.97 0.73 -10.22
N LYS A 55 4.64 0.74 -11.39
CA LYS A 55 5.99 0.17 -11.53
C LYS A 55 6.99 0.90 -10.65
N GLN A 56 6.98 2.24 -10.67
CA GLN A 56 7.87 3.05 -9.84
C GLN A 56 7.63 2.81 -8.35
N GLN A 57 6.37 2.66 -7.92
CA GLN A 57 6.01 2.25 -6.56
C GLN A 57 6.59 0.92 -6.16
N CYS A 58 6.53 -0.07 -7.04
CA CYS A 58 7.11 -1.37 -6.75
C CYS A 58 8.63 -1.30 -6.64
N PHE A 59 9.31 -0.66 -7.60
CA PHE A 59 10.78 -0.55 -7.56
C PHE A 59 11.27 0.23 -6.35
N PHE A 60 10.68 1.39 -6.08
CA PHE A 60 11.00 2.19 -4.90
C PHE A 60 10.71 1.43 -3.61
N GLY A 61 9.54 0.77 -3.53
CA GLY A 61 9.16 -0.06 -2.40
C GLY A 61 10.16 -1.19 -2.13
N ILE A 62 10.52 -1.98 -3.14
CA ILE A 62 11.50 -3.07 -3.00
C ILE A 62 12.84 -2.53 -2.50
N SER A 63 13.40 -1.49 -3.14
CA SER A 63 14.69 -0.92 -2.76
C SER A 63 14.70 -0.42 -1.32
N LEU A 64 13.61 0.22 -0.91
CA LEU A 64 13.44 0.73 0.45
C LEU A 64 13.34 -0.39 1.49
N GLN A 65 12.54 -1.41 1.23
CA GLN A 65 12.36 -2.53 2.16
C GLN A 65 13.68 -3.32 2.30
N ILE A 66 14.40 -3.53 1.20
CA ILE A 66 15.76 -4.10 1.23
C ILE A 66 16.68 -3.22 2.07
N ALA A 67 16.75 -1.91 1.82
CA ALA A 67 17.59 -1.00 2.61
C ALA A 67 17.25 -1.06 4.11
N THR A 68 15.97 -1.20 4.45
CA THR A 68 15.49 -1.34 5.84
C THR A 68 15.96 -2.65 6.48
N LEU A 69 15.93 -3.77 5.75
CA LEU A 69 16.44 -5.05 6.24
C LEU A 69 17.96 -5.02 6.46
N PHE A 70 18.69 -4.32 5.59
CA PHE A 70 20.16 -4.22 5.67
C PHE A 70 20.67 -3.10 6.58
N SER A 71 19.83 -2.17 7.03
CA SER A 71 20.23 -1.10 7.95
C SER A 71 20.47 -1.58 9.40
N GLY A 72 20.58 -2.90 9.61
CA GLY A 72 20.83 -3.49 10.91
C GLY A 72 19.60 -3.50 11.81
N ILE A 73 18.42 -3.78 11.25
CA ILE A 73 17.09 -3.80 11.90
C ILE A 73 17.04 -4.50 13.28
N PHE A 74 17.98 -5.41 13.53
CA PHE A 74 18.14 -6.17 14.78
C PHE A 74 18.80 -5.40 15.94
N ARG A 75 19.37 -4.23 15.69
CA ARG A 75 20.06 -3.40 16.70
C ARG A 75 19.41 -2.03 16.90
N VAL A 76 18.25 -1.83 16.28
CA VAL A 76 17.69 -0.51 16.09
C VAL A 76 16.86 -0.11 17.31
N SER A 77 16.86 1.18 17.62
CA SER A 77 16.03 1.73 18.68
C SER A 77 14.55 1.46 18.40
N LEU A 78 13.76 1.29 19.45
CA LEU A 78 12.32 1.08 19.35
C LEU A 78 11.63 2.24 18.61
N LEU A 79 12.16 3.46 18.72
CA LEU A 79 11.72 4.64 17.96
C LEU A 79 11.84 4.43 16.44
N ASP A 80 12.96 3.88 15.99
CA ASP A 80 13.14 3.59 14.57
C ASP A 80 12.21 2.46 14.12
N CYS A 81 11.94 1.45 14.96
CA CYS A 81 10.93 0.44 14.63
C CYS A 81 9.54 1.07 14.44
N PHE A 82 9.15 2.01 15.30
CA PHE A 82 7.87 2.71 15.21
C PHE A 82 7.74 3.60 13.97
N THR A 83 8.84 4.15 13.46
CA THR A 83 8.85 4.98 12.25
C THR A 83 8.95 4.15 10.97
N LEU A 84 9.67 3.01 11.03
CA LEU A 84 9.83 2.07 9.93
C LEU A 84 8.58 1.17 9.73
N LEU A 85 7.75 0.96 10.75
CA LEU A 85 6.56 0.13 10.63
C LEU A 85 5.49 0.75 9.70
N PRO A 86 5.09 2.03 9.85
CA PRO A 86 4.23 2.72 8.88
C PRO A 86 4.82 2.69 7.47
N LEU A 87 6.14 2.83 7.36
CA LEU A 87 6.92 2.71 6.11
C LEU A 87 6.63 1.41 5.36
N ALA A 88 6.67 0.28 6.09
CA ALA A 88 6.42 -1.04 5.55
C ALA A 88 4.97 -1.18 5.11
N THR A 89 4.02 -0.70 5.92
CA THR A 89 2.60 -0.69 5.53
C THR A 89 2.30 0.18 4.32
N ASN A 90 3.05 1.28 4.14
CA ASN A 90 2.92 2.19 3.00
C ASN A 90 3.47 1.62 1.70
N SER A 91 4.35 0.62 1.78
CA SER A 91 4.78 -0.11 0.59
C SER A 91 3.74 -1.15 0.14
N ILE A 92 2.67 -1.36 0.93
CA ILE A 92 1.61 -2.35 0.66
C ILE A 92 0.30 -1.66 0.32
N LEU A 93 -0.18 -0.74 1.16
CA LEU A 93 -1.52 -0.14 1.05
C LEU A 93 -1.79 0.56 -0.30
N PRO A 94 -1.03 1.60 -0.71
CA PRO A 94 -1.23 2.26 -2.00
C PRO A 94 -0.95 1.34 -3.19
N LEU A 95 -0.07 0.35 -3.02
CA LEU A 95 0.32 -0.57 -4.07
C LEU A 95 -0.82 -1.57 -4.37
N ILE A 96 -1.42 -2.18 -3.34
CA ILE A 96 -2.59 -3.05 -3.53
C ILE A 96 -3.80 -2.25 -4.00
N PHE A 97 -3.98 -1.02 -3.49
CA PHE A 97 -5.06 -0.15 -3.95
C PHE A 97 -4.91 0.26 -5.42
N GLY A 98 -3.70 0.66 -5.85
CA GLY A 98 -3.39 0.94 -7.25
C GLY A 98 -3.63 -0.26 -8.15
N MET A 99 -3.24 -1.46 -7.71
CA MET A 99 -3.52 -2.71 -8.44
C MET A 99 -5.02 -3.03 -8.54
N LEU A 100 -5.78 -2.74 -7.48
CA LEU A 100 -7.24 -2.87 -7.47
C LEU A 100 -7.90 -1.91 -8.48
N VAL A 101 -7.45 -0.65 -8.53
CA VAL A 101 -7.88 0.34 -9.52
C VAL A 101 -7.53 -0.12 -10.94
N LEU A 102 -6.29 -0.51 -11.22
CA LEU A 102 -5.87 -1.01 -12.54
C LEU A 102 -6.68 -2.22 -13.00
N THR A 103 -6.96 -3.15 -12.08
CA THR A 103 -7.78 -4.34 -12.35
C THR A 103 -9.23 -3.95 -12.67
N ARG A 104 -9.80 -2.96 -11.97
CA ARG A 104 -11.16 -2.46 -12.23
C ARG A 104 -11.31 -1.85 -13.62
N TYR A 105 -10.28 -1.16 -14.09
CA TYR A 105 -10.23 -0.50 -15.40
C TYR A 105 -9.72 -1.41 -16.53
N GLY A 106 -9.62 -2.73 -16.28
CA GLY A 106 -9.43 -3.75 -17.32
C GLY A 106 -7.99 -3.95 -17.77
N ARG A 107 -7.00 -3.41 -17.05
CA ARG A 107 -5.58 -3.59 -17.39
C ARG A 107 -4.97 -4.67 -16.53
N HIS A 108 -4.83 -5.85 -17.13
CA HIS A 108 -4.26 -7.02 -16.48
C HIS A 108 -2.92 -7.39 -17.11
N SER A 109 -1.83 -6.95 -16.47
CA SER A 109 -0.48 -7.35 -16.89
C SER A 109 0.10 -8.38 -15.91
N ALA A 110 0.61 -9.50 -16.44
CA ALA A 110 1.31 -10.49 -15.63
C ALA A 110 2.59 -9.91 -15.01
N TYR A 111 3.26 -9.03 -15.75
CA TYR A 111 4.45 -8.31 -15.28
C TYR A 111 4.14 -7.48 -14.03
N LEU A 112 3.08 -6.68 -14.05
CA LEU A 112 2.68 -5.88 -12.89
C LEU A 112 2.31 -6.75 -11.70
N LEU A 113 1.61 -7.87 -11.93
CA LEU A 113 1.26 -8.81 -10.85
C LEU A 113 2.50 -9.44 -10.21
N ILE A 114 3.46 -9.90 -11.00
CA ILE A 114 4.71 -10.48 -10.49
C ILE A 114 5.51 -9.43 -9.70
N LEU A 115 5.60 -8.21 -10.24
CA LEU A 115 6.29 -7.11 -9.58
C LEU A 115 5.62 -6.70 -8.26
N THR A 116 4.28 -6.68 -8.24
CA THR A 116 3.46 -6.45 -7.03
C THR A 116 3.66 -7.56 -6.01
N LEU A 117 3.68 -8.82 -6.45
CA LEU A 117 3.91 -9.99 -5.59
C LEU A 117 5.30 -9.92 -4.96
N ALA A 118 6.34 -9.63 -5.74
CA ALA A 118 7.70 -9.46 -5.23
C ALA A 118 7.76 -8.35 -4.18
N THR A 119 7.15 -7.20 -4.46
CA THR A 119 7.09 -6.08 -3.52
C THR A 119 6.33 -6.44 -2.24
N TRP A 120 5.18 -7.10 -2.37
CA TRP A 120 4.38 -7.56 -1.23
C TRP A 120 5.13 -8.57 -0.35
N VAL A 121 5.88 -9.50 -0.94
CA VAL A 121 6.70 -10.47 -0.18
C VAL A 121 7.78 -9.75 0.62
N VAL A 122 8.58 -8.89 -0.01
CA VAL A 122 9.67 -8.17 0.67
C VAL A 122 9.11 -7.23 1.74
N ALA A 123 8.02 -6.52 1.46
CA ALA A 123 7.35 -5.66 2.43
C ALA A 123 6.75 -6.47 3.60
N SER A 124 6.21 -7.67 3.35
CA SER A 124 5.69 -8.53 4.41
C SER A 124 6.79 -9.07 5.32
N ILE A 125 7.93 -9.49 4.76
CA ILE A 125 9.09 -9.91 5.55
C ILE A 125 9.55 -8.77 6.45
N THR A 126 9.69 -7.57 5.88
CA THR A 126 10.15 -6.39 6.63
C THR A 126 9.14 -5.99 7.70
N PHE A 127 7.85 -5.97 7.37
CA PHE A 127 6.76 -5.68 8.30
C PHE A 127 6.75 -6.63 9.50
N TRP A 128 6.75 -7.94 9.26
CA TRP A 128 6.70 -8.93 10.35
C TRP A 128 7.99 -8.98 11.15
N THR A 129 9.13 -8.69 10.52
CA THR A 129 10.40 -8.54 11.25
C THR A 129 10.30 -7.36 12.22
N LEU A 130 9.95 -6.16 11.74
CA LEU A 130 9.76 -4.97 12.57
C LEU A 130 8.73 -5.21 13.68
N TYR A 131 7.61 -5.84 13.34
CA TYR A 131 6.53 -6.11 14.28
C TYR A 131 6.97 -7.08 15.40
N HIS A 132 7.79 -8.08 15.09
CA HIS A 132 8.29 -9.03 16.09
C HIS A 132 9.27 -8.40 17.09
N TYR A 133 9.99 -7.35 16.68
CA TYR A 133 10.89 -6.59 17.56
C TYR A 133 10.18 -5.57 18.45
N LEU A 134 8.89 -5.30 18.20
CA LEU A 134 8.11 -4.48 19.10
C LEU A 134 7.85 -5.27 20.40
N PRO A 135 8.09 -4.68 21.58
CA PRO A 135 7.98 -5.39 22.84
C PRO A 135 6.56 -5.93 23.01
N SER A 136 6.44 -7.26 23.12
CA SER A 136 5.16 -7.87 23.48
C SER A 136 4.79 -7.42 24.89
N SER A 137 3.51 -7.13 25.13
CA SER A 137 2.95 -6.58 26.38
C SER A 137 3.06 -7.49 27.63
N ASN A 138 4.01 -8.42 27.66
CA ASN A 138 4.13 -9.48 28.67
C ASN A 138 4.93 -9.06 29.92
N ALA A 139 5.31 -7.78 30.05
CA ALA A 139 6.03 -7.29 31.22
C ALA A 139 5.06 -6.86 32.34
N GLY A 140 4.52 -7.84 33.10
CA GLY A 140 4.14 -7.81 34.54
C GLY A 140 3.27 -6.70 35.16
N THR A 141 3.08 -5.58 34.50
CA THR A 141 2.25 -4.43 34.84
C THR A 141 1.38 -4.18 33.62
N GLY A 142 0.08 -3.91 33.79
CA GLY A 142 -0.95 -4.00 32.73
C GLY A 142 -0.49 -3.66 31.31
N PRO A 143 -0.95 -4.41 30.29
CA PRO A 143 -0.35 -4.48 28.95
C PRO A 143 -0.17 -3.14 28.22
N GLU A 144 -0.94 -2.12 28.60
CA GLU A 144 -0.89 -0.77 28.02
C GLU A 144 0.24 0.09 28.61
N TYR A 145 0.52 -0.02 29.92
CA TYR A 145 1.49 0.85 30.60
C TYR A 145 2.95 0.49 30.28
N GLY A 146 3.25 -0.79 30.05
CA GLY A 146 4.63 -1.26 29.81
C GLY A 146 5.23 -0.79 28.49
N ILE A 147 4.48 -0.91 27.39
CA ILE A 147 4.93 -0.49 26.05
C ILE A 147 5.02 1.05 25.99
N GLN A 148 4.05 1.72 26.61
CA GLN A 148 3.99 3.17 26.72
C GLN A 148 5.19 3.76 27.47
N ALA A 149 5.52 3.22 28.65
CA ALA A 149 6.65 3.67 29.44
C ALA A 149 7.98 3.46 28.69
N GLN A 150 8.14 2.31 28.01
CA GLN A 150 9.33 2.04 27.20
C GLN A 150 9.46 2.98 26.01
N PHE A 151 8.37 3.24 25.28
CA PHE A 151 8.38 4.17 24.15
C PHE A 151 8.79 5.58 24.56
N ILE A 152 8.17 6.13 25.61
CA ILE A 152 8.51 7.46 26.11
C ILE A 152 9.94 7.47 26.68
N THR A 153 10.35 6.40 27.35
CA THR A 153 11.71 6.28 27.86
C THR A 153 12.72 6.36 26.72
N GLU A 154 12.55 5.59 25.64
CA GLU A 154 13.47 5.64 24.49
C GLU A 154 13.43 6.99 23.75
N LEU A 155 12.24 7.58 23.54
CA LEU A 155 12.09 8.90 22.92
C LEU A 155 12.81 10.02 23.69
N SER A 156 12.83 9.91 25.01
CA SER A 156 13.41 10.92 25.88
C SER A 156 14.88 10.67 26.21
N LYS A 157 15.50 9.62 25.65
CA LYS A 157 16.95 9.42 25.77
C LYS A 157 17.67 10.44 24.89
N ILE A 158 18.44 11.31 25.54
CA ILE A 158 19.28 12.28 24.85
C ILE A 158 20.73 11.75 24.88
N PRO A 159 21.40 11.55 23.73
CA PRO A 159 22.79 11.08 23.71
C PRO A 159 23.72 12.01 24.49
N SER A 160 23.49 13.32 24.42
CA SER A 160 24.22 14.34 25.17
C SER A 160 24.07 14.21 26.69
N CYS A 161 23.00 13.55 27.16
CA CYS A 161 22.76 13.26 28.57
C CYS A 161 23.19 11.83 28.94
N GLY A 162 24.18 11.25 28.25
CA GLY A 162 24.68 9.91 28.55
C GLY A 162 23.69 8.78 28.26
N GLY A 163 22.66 9.04 27.45
CA GLY A 163 21.59 8.08 27.15
C GLY A 163 20.56 7.91 28.27
N TYR A 164 20.57 8.78 29.29
CA TYR A 164 19.51 8.81 30.30
C TYR A 164 18.24 9.43 29.71
N SER A 165 17.11 8.85 30.09
CA SER A 165 15.77 9.29 29.70
C SER A 165 15.30 10.43 30.59
N ALA A 166 14.67 11.46 30.02
CA ALA A 166 14.07 12.53 30.83
C ALA A 166 12.99 12.00 31.80
N GLN A 167 12.33 10.87 31.47
CA GLN A 167 11.38 10.20 32.36
C GLN A 167 12.03 9.64 33.64
N SER A 168 13.33 9.30 33.60
CA SER A 168 14.04 8.86 34.80
C SER A 168 14.21 9.98 35.84
N VAL A 169 14.17 11.23 35.39
CA VAL A 169 14.30 12.44 36.24
C VAL A 169 12.93 13.00 36.62
N CYS A 170 11.95 12.94 35.71
CA CYS A 170 10.59 13.43 35.92
C CYS A 170 9.56 12.38 35.50
N PRO A 171 9.19 11.44 36.39
CA PRO A 171 8.25 10.36 36.06
C PRO A 171 6.80 10.85 35.82
N SER A 172 6.46 12.07 36.25
CA SER A 172 5.09 12.61 36.22
C SER A 172 4.81 13.62 35.12
N THR A 173 5.65 13.77 34.09
CA THR A 173 5.39 14.71 33.00
C THR A 173 4.23 14.22 32.12
N THR A 174 3.07 14.84 32.30
CA THR A 174 1.79 14.63 31.57
C THR A 174 1.77 15.23 30.16
N GLY A 175 2.93 15.55 29.58
CA GLY A 175 3.04 16.32 28.33
C GLY A 175 3.52 15.53 27.11
N PHE A 176 3.76 14.23 27.23
CA PHE A 176 4.13 13.40 26.08
C PHE A 176 2.88 13.14 25.21
N PRO A 177 3.04 13.04 23.87
CA PRO A 177 1.94 12.84 22.92
C PRO A 177 1.05 11.64 23.30
N PRO A 178 -0.21 11.62 22.84
CA PRO A 178 -1.18 10.63 23.27
C PRO A 178 -0.67 9.22 23.00
N THR A 179 -0.60 8.44 24.06
CA THR A 179 -0.13 7.06 24.10
C THR A 179 -1.07 6.14 23.33
N ASP A 180 -2.27 6.63 23.09
CA ASP A 180 -3.26 6.14 22.14
C ASP A 180 -2.71 5.97 20.72
N ILE A 181 -1.77 6.80 20.28
CA ILE A 181 -1.23 6.72 18.90
C ILE A 181 -0.30 5.53 18.73
N ALA A 182 0.60 5.29 19.68
CA ALA A 182 1.51 4.14 19.62
C ALA A 182 0.70 2.83 19.69
N TYR A 183 -0.29 2.79 20.58
CA TYR A 183 -1.21 1.65 20.69
C TYR A 183 -2.02 1.44 19.40
N SER A 184 -2.60 2.51 18.85
CA SER A 184 -3.35 2.44 17.60
C SER A 184 -2.45 1.98 16.45
N ALA A 185 -1.23 2.48 16.34
CA ALA A 185 -0.28 2.09 15.30
C ALA A 185 0.06 0.59 15.38
N LEU A 186 0.24 0.06 16.59
CA LEU A 186 0.47 -1.37 16.82
C LEU A 186 -0.75 -2.23 16.44
N LEU A 187 -1.95 -1.80 16.82
CA LEU A 187 -3.17 -2.58 16.58
C LEU A 187 -3.64 -2.52 15.12
N LEU A 188 -3.60 -1.33 14.50
CA LEU A 188 -4.16 -1.12 13.17
C LEU A 188 -3.19 -1.52 12.05
N SER A 189 -1.88 -1.47 12.26
CA SER A 189 -0.92 -1.84 11.20
C SER A 189 -1.09 -3.30 10.72
N PRO A 190 -1.25 -4.30 11.61
CA PRO A 190 -1.60 -5.68 11.20
C PRO A 190 -2.97 -5.78 10.53
N LEU A 191 -3.95 -4.97 10.95
CA LEU A 191 -5.27 -4.94 10.30
C LEU A 191 -5.16 -4.43 8.85
N ILE A 192 -4.38 -3.37 8.62
CA ILE A 192 -4.09 -2.84 7.29
C ILE A 192 -3.40 -3.92 6.44
N TRP A 193 -2.36 -4.56 6.99
CA TRP A 193 -1.61 -5.61 6.29
C TRP A 193 -2.51 -6.80 5.91
N THR A 194 -3.34 -7.29 6.85
CA THR A 194 -4.24 -8.43 6.62
C THR A 194 -5.28 -8.10 5.56
N TRP A 195 -5.93 -6.93 5.65
CA TRP A 195 -6.90 -6.50 4.64
C TRP A 195 -6.29 -6.38 3.25
N CYS A 196 -5.11 -5.76 3.15
CA CYS A 196 -4.38 -5.64 1.88
C CYS A 196 -4.02 -7.03 1.31
N SER A 197 -3.58 -7.95 2.18
CA SER A 197 -3.22 -9.31 1.78
C SER A 197 -4.42 -10.12 1.31
N VAL A 198 -5.57 -9.99 1.98
CA VAL A 198 -6.84 -10.61 1.54
C VAL A 198 -7.25 -10.04 0.19
N CYS A 199 -7.25 -8.72 0.03
CA CYS A 199 -7.58 -8.08 -1.26
C CYS A 199 -6.62 -8.54 -2.36
N PHE A 200 -5.33 -8.61 -2.08
CA PHE A 200 -4.34 -9.06 -3.04
C PHE A 200 -4.53 -10.53 -3.43
N ALA A 201 -4.78 -11.41 -2.45
CA ALA A 201 -5.11 -12.80 -2.72
C ALA A 201 -6.37 -12.95 -3.59
N CYS A 202 -7.42 -12.16 -3.32
CA CYS A 202 -8.62 -12.11 -4.16
C CYS A 202 -8.29 -11.67 -5.59
N LEU A 203 -7.42 -10.65 -5.78
CA LEU A 203 -6.98 -10.20 -7.10
C LEU A 203 -6.16 -11.29 -7.83
N LEU A 204 -5.26 -11.99 -7.12
CA LEU A 204 -4.48 -13.10 -7.69
C LEU A 204 -5.39 -14.24 -8.15
N ILE A 205 -6.36 -14.63 -7.31
CA ILE A 205 -7.37 -15.64 -7.64
C ILE A 205 -8.15 -15.17 -8.86
N GLN A 206 -8.68 -13.94 -8.86
CA GLN A 206 -9.41 -13.40 -10.00
C GLN A 206 -8.59 -13.48 -11.29
N GLN A 207 -7.32 -13.08 -11.27
CA GLN A 207 -6.46 -13.13 -12.46
C GLN A 207 -6.14 -14.56 -12.90
N ALA A 208 -5.81 -15.46 -11.97
CA ALA A 208 -5.58 -16.86 -12.28
C ALA A 208 -6.81 -17.51 -12.95
N TRP A 209 -8.00 -17.21 -12.43
CA TRP A 209 -9.26 -17.73 -12.97
C TRP A 209 -9.56 -17.19 -14.36
N THR A 210 -9.29 -15.91 -14.64
CA THR A 210 -9.49 -15.35 -15.99
C THR A 210 -8.54 -15.94 -17.04
N LYS A 211 -7.32 -16.33 -16.65
CA LYS A 211 -6.30 -16.87 -17.57
C LYS A 211 -6.30 -18.40 -17.67
N ALA A 212 -6.92 -19.10 -16.71
CA ALA A 212 -7.06 -20.56 -16.70
C ALA A 212 -7.56 -21.18 -18.03
N PRO A 213 -8.60 -20.66 -18.72
CA PRO A 213 -9.08 -21.29 -19.96
C PRO A 213 -8.09 -21.18 -21.12
N ILE A 214 -7.26 -20.13 -21.18
CA ILE A 214 -6.24 -19.95 -22.22
C ILE A 214 -5.10 -20.94 -22.00
N TRP A 215 -4.64 -21.09 -20.75
CA TRP A 215 -3.64 -22.08 -20.37
C TRP A 215 -4.11 -23.52 -20.60
N GLN A 216 -5.40 -23.79 -20.32
CA GLN A 216 -6.00 -25.08 -20.61
C GLN A 216 -5.99 -25.36 -22.13
N ARG A 217 -6.34 -24.40 -22.99
CA ARG A 217 -6.29 -24.59 -24.46
C ARG A 217 -4.88 -24.87 -24.99
N ILE A 218 -3.84 -24.28 -24.38
CA ILE A 218 -2.44 -24.48 -24.78
C ILE A 218 -1.93 -25.85 -24.28
N LYS A 219 -2.22 -26.26 -23.04
CA LYS A 219 -1.75 -27.54 -22.48
C LYS A 219 -2.61 -28.77 -22.85
N LEU A 220 -3.85 -28.59 -23.28
CA LEU A 220 -4.74 -29.69 -23.71
C LEU A 220 -4.30 -30.38 -25.01
N LYS A 221 -3.35 -29.82 -25.76
CA LYS A 221 -2.71 -30.54 -26.88
C LYS A 221 -1.74 -31.64 -26.41
N SER A 222 -1.23 -31.56 -25.18
CA SER A 222 -0.17 -32.47 -24.69
C SER A 222 -0.65 -33.53 -23.68
N PHE A 223 -1.84 -33.37 -23.06
CA PHE A 223 -2.34 -34.31 -22.04
C PHE A 223 -3.77 -34.80 -22.35
N ALA A 224 -3.88 -35.91 -23.06
CA ALA A 224 -5.17 -36.55 -23.41
C ALA A 224 -5.90 -37.15 -22.20
N VAL A 225 -5.20 -37.48 -21.11
CA VAL A 225 -5.74 -38.20 -19.94
C VAL A 225 -6.60 -37.31 -19.02
N LEU A 226 -6.38 -35.99 -19.00
CA LEU A 226 -7.12 -35.03 -18.15
C LEU A 226 -8.37 -34.40 -18.80
N ARG A 227 -8.74 -34.87 -20.00
CA ARG A 227 -9.89 -34.39 -20.78
C ARG A 227 -11.24 -34.42 -20.04
N PRO A 228 -11.62 -35.46 -19.27
CA PRO A 228 -12.93 -35.50 -18.63
C PRO A 228 -13.05 -34.51 -17.46
N PHE A 229 -11.99 -34.35 -16.66
CA PHE A 229 -11.95 -33.37 -15.55
C PHE A 229 -11.98 -31.93 -16.08
N CYS A 230 -11.30 -31.66 -17.20
CA CYS A 230 -11.34 -30.35 -17.86
C CYS A 230 -12.74 -30.01 -18.42
N ARG A 231 -13.50 -30.99 -18.93
CA ARG A 231 -14.89 -30.74 -19.39
C ARG A 231 -15.85 -30.44 -18.24
N TYR A 232 -15.60 -30.98 -17.05
CA TYR A 232 -16.38 -30.66 -15.86
C TYR A 232 -16.13 -29.21 -15.41
N ILE A 233 -14.86 -28.80 -15.32
CA ILE A 233 -14.48 -27.42 -14.98
C ILE A 233 -15.00 -26.42 -16.03
N SER A 234 -14.93 -26.76 -17.33
CA SER A 234 -15.41 -25.87 -18.39
C SER A 234 -16.92 -25.68 -18.38
N ARG A 235 -17.70 -26.71 -18.03
CA ARG A 235 -19.16 -26.60 -17.85
C ARG A 235 -19.53 -25.74 -16.64
N PHE A 236 -18.79 -25.87 -15.54
CA PHE A 236 -18.96 -25.01 -14.37
C PHE A 236 -18.62 -23.54 -14.68
N GLN A 237 -17.56 -23.31 -15.47
CA GLN A 237 -17.20 -21.99 -15.97
C GLN A 237 -18.24 -21.40 -16.94
N ALA A 238 -18.85 -22.21 -17.80
CA ALA A 238 -19.91 -21.75 -18.72
C ALA A 238 -21.18 -21.31 -17.98
N LEU A 239 -21.58 -22.03 -16.92
CA LEU A 239 -22.69 -21.63 -16.06
C LEU A 239 -22.40 -20.31 -15.31
N LEU A 240 -21.16 -20.09 -14.88
CA LEU A 240 -20.75 -18.84 -14.23
C LEU A 240 -20.51 -17.68 -15.22
N TYR A 241 -20.27 -17.97 -16.50
CA TYR A 241 -20.11 -16.98 -17.58
C TYR A 241 -21.44 -16.33 -17.97
N ILE A 242 -22.56 -17.03 -17.81
CA ILE A 242 -23.92 -16.49 -18.05
C ILE A 242 -24.30 -15.49 -16.93
N ASN A 243 -23.74 -15.63 -15.72
CA ASN A 243 -23.86 -14.64 -14.63
C ASN A 243 -23.01 -13.36 -14.83
N ARG A 244 -22.40 -13.17 -16.00
CA ARG A 244 -21.54 -12.00 -16.30
C ARG A 244 -22.33 -10.71 -16.53
N LEU A 245 -23.64 -10.79 -16.81
CA LEU A 245 -24.53 -9.63 -16.95
C LEU A 245 -25.10 -9.12 -15.60
N SER A 246 -25.33 -9.99 -14.60
CA SER A 246 -25.71 -9.55 -13.24
C SER A 246 -24.51 -9.05 -12.42
N LYS A 247 -23.28 -9.43 -12.82
CA LYS A 247 -22.00 -9.03 -12.18
C LYS A 247 -21.62 -7.56 -12.33
N ILE A 248 -22.19 -6.80 -13.26
CA ILE A 248 -21.78 -5.39 -13.47
C ILE A 248 -22.23 -4.50 -12.29
N ASN A 249 -23.37 -4.80 -11.66
CA ASN A 249 -23.86 -4.06 -10.48
C ASN A 249 -23.31 -4.61 -9.15
N ALA A 250 -23.24 -5.93 -8.96
CA ALA A 250 -22.72 -6.54 -7.73
C ALA A 250 -21.20 -6.29 -7.54
N ASN A 251 -20.42 -6.31 -8.63
CA ASN A 251 -18.99 -5.95 -8.57
C ASN A 251 -18.79 -4.46 -8.26
N GLY A 252 -19.75 -3.61 -8.60
CA GLY A 252 -19.72 -2.18 -8.27
C GLY A 252 -19.79 -1.96 -6.77
N ALA A 253 -20.80 -2.52 -6.10
CA ALA A 253 -20.99 -2.36 -4.66
C ALA A 253 -19.79 -2.89 -3.85
N PHE A 254 -19.28 -4.08 -4.20
CA PHE A 254 -18.09 -4.64 -3.56
C PHE A 254 -16.86 -3.76 -3.77
N TYR A 255 -16.62 -3.30 -5.01
CA TYR A 255 -15.52 -2.38 -5.31
C TYR A 255 -15.59 -1.10 -4.48
N TRP A 256 -16.78 -0.48 -4.38
CA TRP A 256 -16.98 0.72 -3.59
C TRP A 256 -16.77 0.45 -2.10
N ALA A 257 -17.32 -0.64 -1.55
CA ALA A 257 -17.10 -1.01 -0.15
C ALA A 257 -15.61 -1.22 0.16
N THR A 258 -14.90 -1.98 -0.69
CA THR A 258 -13.46 -2.19 -0.55
C THR A 258 -12.69 -0.86 -0.65
N THR A 259 -13.05 -0.01 -1.61
CA THR A 259 -12.45 1.32 -1.79
C THR A 259 -12.65 2.20 -0.56
N THR A 260 -13.85 2.22 0.04
CA THR A 260 -14.12 2.98 1.27
C THR A 260 -13.24 2.51 2.43
N ILE A 261 -13.02 1.20 2.57
CA ILE A 261 -12.11 0.65 3.58
C ILE A 261 -10.66 1.10 3.32
N PHE A 262 -10.19 1.04 2.06
CA PHE A 262 -8.87 1.56 1.69
C PHE A 262 -8.73 3.05 2.01
N LEU A 263 -9.74 3.87 1.71
CA LEU A 263 -9.75 5.30 2.05
C LEU A 263 -9.68 5.53 3.56
N GLY A 264 -10.41 4.74 4.35
CA GLY A 264 -10.31 4.78 5.82
C GLY A 264 -8.89 4.50 6.31
N PHE A 265 -8.21 3.51 5.72
CA PHE A 265 -6.81 3.23 6.03
C PHE A 265 -5.85 4.33 5.57
N PHE A 266 -6.09 4.99 4.44
CA PHE A 266 -5.32 6.17 4.04
C PHE A 266 -5.48 7.33 5.02
N VAL A 267 -6.71 7.63 5.43
CA VAL A 267 -7.00 8.69 6.41
C VAL A 267 -6.28 8.39 7.73
N TYR A 268 -6.33 7.14 8.18
CA TYR A 268 -5.62 6.72 9.38
C TYR A 268 -4.10 6.86 9.25
N GLN A 269 -3.51 6.44 8.13
CA GLN A 269 -2.08 6.59 7.89
C GLN A 269 -1.66 8.07 7.83
N ILE A 270 -2.50 8.95 7.27
CA ILE A 270 -2.30 10.40 7.30
C ILE A 270 -2.35 10.92 8.73
N TYR A 271 -3.27 10.43 9.56
CA TYR A 271 -3.35 10.80 10.98
C TYR A 271 -2.10 10.38 11.77
N LEU A 272 -1.64 9.14 11.59
CA LEU A 272 -0.37 8.68 12.19
C LEU A 272 0.80 9.55 11.73
N PHE A 273 0.82 9.87 10.44
CA PHE A 273 1.86 10.70 9.86
C PHE A 273 1.86 12.12 10.42
N TRP A 274 0.68 12.75 10.53
CA TRP A 274 0.52 14.07 11.11
C TRP A 274 1.06 14.13 12.54
N THR A 275 0.79 13.08 13.32
CA THR A 275 1.32 12.97 14.68
C THR A 275 2.85 12.92 14.70
N ILE A 276 3.47 12.15 13.79
CA ILE A 276 4.93 12.06 13.69
C ILE A 276 5.53 13.43 13.34
N LEU A 277 4.85 14.23 12.52
CA LEU A 277 5.26 15.61 12.23
C LEU A 277 5.14 16.53 13.44
N ASP A 278 4.03 16.46 14.18
CA ASP A 278 3.80 17.25 15.40
C ASP A 278 4.86 16.96 16.47
N LEU A 279 5.39 15.74 16.49
CA LEU A 279 6.48 15.34 17.37
C LEU A 279 7.85 15.96 17.02
N LYS A 280 7.95 16.74 15.93
CA LYS A 280 9.19 17.36 15.43
C LYS A 280 10.35 16.37 15.25
N VAL A 281 10.04 15.08 15.10
CA VAL A 281 11.01 14.04 14.75
C VAL A 281 11.49 14.25 13.31
N VAL A 282 10.69 14.96 12.50
CA VAL A 282 10.95 15.24 11.10
C VAL A 282 11.18 16.74 10.87
N ASP A 283 12.40 17.10 10.49
CA ASP A 283 12.74 18.42 9.95
C ASP A 283 12.33 18.49 8.47
N LEU A 284 11.38 19.38 8.18
CA LEU A 284 10.84 19.64 6.84
C LEU A 284 11.67 20.66 6.05
N HIS A 285 12.54 21.44 6.70
CA HIS A 285 13.30 22.50 6.06
C HIS A 285 14.60 22.00 5.42
N SER A 286 15.20 20.94 5.96
CA SER A 286 16.42 20.36 5.38
C SER A 286 16.09 19.46 4.18
N TRP A 287 16.61 19.80 3.00
CA TRP A 287 16.57 18.89 1.85
C TRP A 287 17.67 17.83 1.98
N GLY A 288 17.26 16.57 1.98
CA GLY A 288 18.18 15.44 2.08
C GLY A 288 18.19 14.55 0.83
N PHE A 289 19.24 13.75 0.68
CA PHE A 289 19.46 12.89 -0.49
C PHE A 289 18.24 12.03 -0.87
N GLY A 290 17.57 11.42 0.10
CA GLY A 290 16.38 10.60 -0.13
C GLY A 290 15.17 11.37 -0.65
N GLN A 291 15.03 12.68 -0.38
CA GLN A 291 13.96 13.49 -0.99
C GLN A 291 14.25 13.75 -2.46
N ILE A 292 15.51 14.00 -2.80
CA ILE A 292 15.95 14.14 -4.20
C ILE A 292 15.66 12.82 -4.92
N VAL A 293 16.08 11.68 -4.36
CA VAL A 293 15.80 10.36 -4.93
C VAL A 293 14.28 10.13 -5.08
N ALA A 294 13.48 10.45 -4.06
CA ALA A 294 12.03 10.34 -4.12
C ALA A 294 11.43 11.18 -5.25
N VAL A 295 11.77 12.47 -5.34
CA VAL A 295 11.31 13.35 -6.41
C VAL A 295 11.73 12.80 -7.77
N THR A 296 12.97 12.34 -7.92
CA THR A 296 13.43 11.76 -9.19
C THR A 296 12.74 10.45 -9.56
N ALA A 297 12.19 9.71 -8.59
CA ALA A 297 11.40 8.51 -8.86
C ALA A 297 9.96 8.84 -9.29
N TRP A 298 9.35 9.87 -8.68
CA TRP A 298 7.95 10.25 -8.96
C TRP A 298 7.78 11.21 -10.13
N LEU A 299 8.76 12.07 -10.38
CA LEU A 299 8.67 13.12 -11.37
C LEU A 299 8.54 12.57 -12.81
N PRO A 300 9.30 11.55 -13.25
CA PRO A 300 9.18 11.02 -14.61
C PRO A 300 7.77 10.56 -14.99
N PRO A 301 7.08 9.67 -14.24
CA PRO A 301 5.74 9.24 -14.63
C PRO A 301 4.71 10.38 -14.60
N VAL A 302 4.90 11.38 -13.71
CA VAL A 302 4.04 12.56 -13.67
C VAL A 302 4.25 13.44 -14.90
N ILE A 303 5.50 13.71 -15.28
CA ILE A 303 5.82 14.48 -16.49
C ILE A 303 5.31 13.75 -17.74
N GLU A 304 5.52 12.43 -17.82
CA GLU A 304 5.05 11.62 -18.95
C GLU A 304 3.53 11.69 -19.07
N TYR A 305 2.80 11.56 -17.95
CA TYR A 305 1.35 11.73 -17.94
C TYR A 305 0.92 13.14 -18.39
N LEU A 306 1.56 14.19 -17.87
CA LEU A 306 1.26 15.58 -18.26
C LEU A 306 1.55 15.82 -19.75
N TYR A 307 2.65 15.27 -20.27
CA TYR A 307 3.00 15.35 -21.68
C TYR A 307 1.95 14.67 -22.56
N LEU A 308 1.49 13.47 -22.19
CA LEU A 308 0.41 12.77 -22.91
C LEU A 308 -0.93 13.52 -22.88
N GLN A 309 -1.16 14.30 -21.82
CA GLN A 309 -2.39 15.08 -21.65
C GLN A 309 -2.35 16.43 -22.37
N LEU A 310 -1.19 17.10 -22.41
CA LEU A 310 -0.98 18.43 -22.99
C LEU A 310 -0.50 18.40 -24.46
N GLY A 311 0.08 17.29 -24.92
CA GLY A 311 0.54 17.10 -26.30
C GLY A 311 -0.57 16.93 -27.34
N LYS A 312 -1.76 17.50 -27.05
CA LYS A 312 -2.95 17.54 -27.89
C LYS A 312 -3.45 18.98 -27.97
#